data_AF-A0A7L0MK53-F1
#
_entry.id   AF-A0A7L0MK53-F1
#
_cell.length_a   1.000
_cell.length_b   1.000
_cell.length_c   1.000
_cell.angle_alpha   90.00
_cell.angle_beta   90.00
_cell.angle_gamma   90.00
#
_symmetry.space_group_name_H-M   'P 1'
#
loop_
_entity.id
_entity.type
_entity.pdbx_description
1 polymer ?
#
loop_
_entity_poly.entity_id
_entity_poly.type
_entity_poly.pdbx_seq_one_letter_code
_entity_poly.pdbx_strand_id
1 'polypeptide(L)'
;QAQAGWLQHDFGHLSVFSKSRWNHWVHKFVIGHLKGAPASWWNHLHFQHHAKPNCFRKDPDVNMHPLFFALGKTLSVELGVQKKKFMPYNHQHKYFFIIGPPALVPLYFQWYIFYFVVQRKQWVDLAWMLTFYIRFFLTYFPLLGVKGILGLHLLVRFIESNWFVWITQMNHIPMHIDYDKNVDWFSTQLQATCNVHQSLFNDWFSGHLNFQIEHHLFPTMPRHNYWK
;
A
#
# COMPACT_ATOMS: atom_id res chain seq x y z
N GLN A 1 -8.88 1.86 -11.87
CA GLN A 1 -7.69 2.05 -11.00
C GLN A 1 -7.55 0.94 -9.96
N ALA A 2 -8.62 0.59 -9.23
CA ALA A 2 -8.63 -0.48 -8.21
C ALA A 2 -8.15 -1.85 -8.73
N GLN A 3 -8.80 -2.42 -9.74
CA GLN A 3 -8.43 -3.74 -10.30
C GLN A 3 -7.01 -3.77 -10.90
N ALA A 4 -6.54 -2.65 -11.48
CA ALA A 4 -5.14 -2.53 -11.90
C ALA A 4 -4.17 -2.55 -10.70
N GLY A 5 -4.62 -2.17 -9.50
CA GLY A 5 -3.88 -2.29 -8.25
C GLY A 5 -3.69 -3.75 -7.82
N TRP A 6 -4.69 -4.60 -8.02
CA TRP A 6 -4.57 -6.03 -7.79
C TRP A 6 -3.69 -6.72 -8.83
N LEU A 7 -3.90 -6.38 -10.10
CA LEU A 7 -3.09 -6.94 -11.17
C LEU A 7 -1.61 -6.55 -11.03
N GLN A 8 -1.29 -5.31 -10.65
CA GLN A 8 0.10 -4.93 -10.42
C GLN A 8 0.71 -5.66 -9.21
N HIS A 9 -0.10 -5.94 -8.18
CA HIS A 9 0.35 -6.68 -6.99
C HIS A 9 0.73 -8.11 -7.38
N ASP A 10 -0.12 -8.80 -8.15
CA ASP A 10 0.17 -10.13 -8.70
C ASP A 10 1.48 -10.14 -9.51
N PHE A 11 1.68 -9.14 -10.38
CA PHE A 11 2.93 -9.01 -11.14
C PHE A 11 4.15 -8.70 -10.27
N GLY A 12 4.00 -7.87 -9.23
CA GLY A 12 5.06 -7.56 -8.27
C GLY A 12 5.52 -8.79 -7.48
N HIS A 13 4.60 -9.74 -7.25
CA HIS A 13 4.88 -11.03 -6.63
C HIS A 13 5.30 -12.13 -7.60
N LEU A 14 5.40 -11.84 -8.89
CA LEU A 14 5.78 -12.81 -9.93
C LEU A 14 4.78 -13.98 -10.08
N SER A 15 3.51 -13.80 -9.69
CA SER A 15 2.53 -14.88 -9.62
C SER A 15 1.73 -15.09 -10.92
N VAL A 16 2.00 -14.31 -11.98
CA VAL A 16 1.23 -14.36 -13.24
C VAL A 16 1.94 -15.15 -14.34
N PHE A 17 3.18 -14.79 -14.67
CA PHE A 17 3.97 -15.48 -15.70
C PHE A 17 5.00 -16.43 -15.10
N SER A 18 5.27 -17.54 -15.78
CA SER A 18 6.34 -18.48 -15.39
C SER A 18 7.74 -17.86 -15.46
N LYS A 19 7.97 -16.93 -16.40
CA LYS A 19 9.24 -16.21 -16.53
C LYS A 19 9.16 -14.86 -15.83
N SER A 20 9.97 -14.67 -14.78
CA SER A 20 10.03 -13.44 -13.97
C SER A 20 10.18 -12.15 -14.79
N ARG A 21 10.96 -12.19 -15.89
CA ARG A 21 11.14 -11.04 -16.79
C ARG A 21 9.83 -10.44 -17.27
N TRP A 22 8.82 -11.26 -17.59
CA TRP A 22 7.54 -10.79 -18.10
C TRP A 22 6.71 -10.15 -16.99
N ASN A 23 6.73 -10.74 -15.77
CA ASN A 23 6.10 -10.12 -14.62
C ASN A 23 6.68 -8.72 -14.36
N HIS A 24 8.00 -8.56 -14.36
CA HIS A 24 8.62 -7.24 -14.14
C HIS A 24 8.27 -6.20 -15.22
N TRP A 25 8.27 -6.60 -16.49
CA TRP A 25 7.90 -5.69 -17.59
C TRP A 25 6.44 -5.24 -17.49
N VAL A 26 5.53 -6.18 -17.26
CA VAL A 26 4.11 -5.86 -17.16
C VAL A 26 3.79 -5.16 -15.83
N HIS A 27 4.51 -5.45 -14.76
CA HIS A 27 4.42 -4.72 -13.48
C HIS A 27 4.67 -3.23 -13.69
N LYS A 28 5.80 -2.88 -14.33
CA LYS A 28 6.15 -1.48 -14.67
C LYS A 28 5.08 -0.80 -15.51
N PHE A 29 4.53 -1.50 -16.50
CA PHE A 29 3.43 -0.99 -17.30
C PHE A 29 2.17 -0.75 -16.45
N VAL A 30 1.69 -1.73 -15.69
CA VAL A 30 0.42 -1.62 -14.96
C VAL A 30 0.51 -0.55 -13.86
N ILE A 31 1.54 -0.58 -13.00
CA ILE A 31 1.65 0.41 -11.93
C ILE A 31 2.10 1.79 -12.46
N GLY A 32 3.02 1.82 -13.42
CA GLY A 32 3.54 3.07 -13.98
C GLY A 32 2.58 3.72 -14.96
N HIS A 33 2.26 3.06 -16.07
CA HIS A 33 1.40 3.62 -17.12
C HIS A 33 -0.06 3.73 -16.70
N LEU A 34 -0.62 2.72 -16.01
CA LEU A 34 -2.06 2.74 -15.70
C LEU A 34 -2.37 3.46 -14.39
N LYS A 35 -1.48 3.38 -13.39
CA LYS A 35 -1.72 3.97 -12.06
C LYS A 35 -0.84 5.18 -11.72
N GLY A 36 0.23 5.45 -12.46
CA GLY A 36 1.12 6.59 -12.18
C GLY A 36 1.96 6.41 -10.92
N ALA A 37 2.41 5.19 -10.61
CA ALA A 37 3.33 4.94 -9.51
C ALA A 37 4.51 4.02 -9.93
N PRO A 38 5.66 4.05 -9.24
CA PRO A 38 6.85 3.32 -9.63
C PRO A 38 6.79 1.86 -9.16
N ALA A 39 7.10 0.91 -10.05
CA ALA A 39 7.19 -0.51 -9.68
C ALA A 39 8.31 -0.76 -8.65
N SER A 40 9.45 -0.10 -8.82
CA SER A 40 10.58 -0.20 -7.88
C SER A 40 10.25 0.34 -6.49
N TRP A 41 9.45 1.40 -6.40
CA TRP A 41 8.98 1.95 -5.13
C TRP A 41 8.08 0.95 -4.41
N TRP A 42 7.10 0.40 -5.13
CA TRP A 42 6.18 -0.59 -4.58
C TRP A 42 6.96 -1.83 -4.11
N ASN A 43 7.83 -2.41 -4.95
CA ASN A 43 8.66 -3.56 -4.58
C ASN A 43 9.55 -3.26 -3.36
N HIS A 44 10.16 -2.07 -3.30
CA HIS A 44 11.03 -1.71 -2.19
C HIS A 44 10.30 -1.70 -0.85
N LEU A 45 9.12 -1.09 -0.77
CA LEU A 45 8.33 -1.06 0.46
C LEU A 45 7.71 -2.43 0.76
N HIS A 46 7.11 -3.04 -0.25
CA HIS A 46 6.35 -4.28 -0.11
C HIS A 46 7.23 -5.47 0.28
N PHE A 47 8.46 -5.54 -0.23
CA PHE A 47 9.41 -6.59 0.20
C PHE A 47 9.86 -6.42 1.65
N GLN A 48 9.98 -5.19 2.15
CA GLN A 48 10.26 -4.95 3.57
C GLN A 48 9.09 -5.39 4.45
N HIS A 49 7.87 -5.07 4.02
CA HIS A 49 6.64 -5.50 4.67
C HIS A 49 6.55 -7.04 4.75
N HIS A 50 6.76 -7.78 3.65
CA HIS A 50 6.75 -9.26 3.69
C HIS A 50 7.91 -9.87 4.49
N ALA A 51 9.05 -9.19 4.58
CA ALA A 51 10.19 -9.70 5.33
C ALA A 51 9.92 -9.70 6.84
N LYS A 52 9.35 -8.61 7.37
CA LYS A 52 9.09 -8.42 8.81
C LYS A 52 7.83 -7.58 9.03
N PRO A 53 6.62 -8.10 8.75
CA PRO A 53 5.38 -7.34 8.87
C PRO A 53 5.09 -6.98 10.33
N ASN A 54 4.35 -5.88 10.56
CA ASN A 54 3.96 -5.36 11.87
C ASN A 54 5.12 -5.13 12.85
N CYS A 55 6.34 -4.99 12.34
CA CYS A 55 7.52 -4.75 13.15
C CYS A 55 7.97 -3.29 13.04
N PHE A 56 7.98 -2.56 14.16
CA PHE A 56 8.48 -1.18 14.18
C PHE A 56 9.90 -1.09 13.62
N ARG A 57 10.17 -0.02 12.88
CA ARG A 57 11.45 0.30 12.20
C ARG A 57 11.85 -0.67 11.09
N LYS A 58 11.10 -1.75 10.85
CA LYS A 58 11.37 -2.73 9.78
C LYS A 58 10.25 -2.77 8.75
N ASP A 59 9.01 -2.69 9.19
CA ASP A 59 7.84 -2.61 8.31
C ASP A 59 7.49 -1.14 8.02
N PRO A 60 7.62 -0.67 6.77
CA PRO A 60 7.27 0.70 6.42
C PRO A 60 5.79 1.04 6.66
N ASP A 61 4.89 0.04 6.67
CA ASP A 61 3.44 0.26 6.74
C ASP A 61 2.99 0.73 8.14
N VAL A 62 3.73 0.37 9.19
CA VAL A 62 3.45 0.79 10.57
C VAL A 62 4.30 1.97 11.04
N ASN A 63 5.30 2.40 10.26
CA ASN A 63 6.24 3.46 10.61
C ASN A 63 5.74 4.87 10.19
N MET A 64 4.50 5.19 10.57
CA MET A 64 3.83 6.43 10.16
C MET A 64 3.96 7.57 11.17
N HIS A 65 4.43 7.30 12.39
CA HIS A 65 4.70 8.31 13.41
C HIS A 65 6.07 8.98 13.16
N PRO A 66 6.20 10.32 13.33
CA PRO A 66 5.21 11.25 13.86
C PRO A 66 4.31 11.92 12.80
N LEU A 67 4.36 11.49 11.55
CA LEU A 67 3.77 12.23 10.43
C LEU A 67 2.24 12.08 10.32
N PHE A 68 1.69 10.89 10.53
CA PHE A 68 0.25 10.64 10.36
C PHE A 68 -0.44 10.10 11.62
N PHE A 69 0.06 8.97 12.14
CA PHE A 69 -0.59 8.26 13.23
C PHE A 69 0.40 7.32 13.93
N ALA A 70 0.12 7.01 15.18
CA ALA A 70 0.77 5.95 15.93
C ALA A 70 -0.05 4.66 15.84
N LEU A 71 0.51 3.58 15.30
CA LEU A 71 -0.12 2.26 15.27
C LEU A 71 0.46 1.36 16.34
N GLY A 72 -0.36 0.44 16.86
CA GLY A 72 0.04 -0.52 17.87
C GLY A 72 -0.05 -0.01 19.32
N LYS A 73 -0.38 -0.93 20.22
CA LYS A 73 -0.49 -0.66 21.66
C LYS A 73 0.86 -0.27 22.27
N THR A 74 1.94 -0.97 21.89
CA THR A 74 3.30 -0.73 22.43
C THR A 74 3.74 0.71 22.19
N LEU A 75 3.68 1.19 20.94
CA LEU A 75 4.07 2.57 20.61
C LEU A 75 3.16 3.58 21.30
N SER A 76 1.85 3.33 21.34
CA SER A 76 0.89 4.22 22.00
C SER A 76 1.20 4.43 23.50
N VAL A 77 1.57 3.35 24.21
CA VAL A 77 2.01 3.42 25.62
C VAL A 77 3.33 4.15 25.75
N GLU A 78 4.31 3.85 24.89
CA GLU A 78 5.63 4.51 24.89
C GLU A 78 5.49 6.03 24.74
N LEU A 79 4.70 6.49 23.77
CA LEU A 79 4.46 7.92 23.53
C LEU A 79 3.77 8.60 24.72
N GLY A 80 2.84 7.90 25.38
CA GLY A 80 2.15 8.37 26.58
C GLY A 80 3.10 8.52 27.78
N VAL A 81 3.96 7.52 28.03
CA VAL A 81 4.97 7.55 29.10
C VAL A 81 6.00 8.66 28.85
N GLN A 82 6.44 8.82 27.60
CA GLN A 82 7.35 9.89 27.18
C GLN A 82 6.67 11.27 27.18
N LYS A 83 5.36 11.36 27.45
CA LYS A 83 4.56 12.58 27.40
C LYS A 83 4.73 13.34 26.08
N LYS A 84 4.93 12.63 24.97
CA LYS A 84 5.05 13.25 23.63
C LYS A 84 3.70 13.81 23.20
N LYS A 85 3.71 15.04 22.69
CA LYS A 85 2.50 15.81 22.31
C LYS A 85 2.48 16.23 20.85
N PHE A 86 3.17 15.51 19.97
CA PHE A 86 3.18 15.83 18.53
C PHE A 86 1.79 15.76 17.88
N MET A 87 0.94 14.84 18.37
CA MET A 87 -0.43 14.67 17.89
C MET A 87 -1.38 14.47 19.08
N PRO A 88 -2.68 14.77 18.92
CA PRO A 88 -3.68 14.48 19.94
C PRO A 88 -3.99 12.97 19.98
N TYR A 89 -3.05 12.16 20.50
CA TYR A 89 -3.10 10.69 20.47
C TYR A 89 -4.39 10.11 21.08
N ASN A 90 -4.88 10.72 22.16
CA ASN A 90 -6.13 10.33 22.82
C ASN A 90 -7.38 10.48 21.92
N HIS A 91 -7.30 11.27 20.86
CA HIS A 91 -8.37 11.47 19.89
C HIS A 91 -8.09 10.82 18.52
N GLN A 92 -7.02 10.03 18.38
CA GLN A 92 -6.65 9.43 17.09
C GLN A 92 -7.77 8.60 16.48
N HIS A 93 -8.55 7.88 17.29
CA HIS A 93 -9.72 7.14 16.82
C HIS A 93 -10.78 8.03 16.13
N LYS A 94 -10.85 9.32 16.45
CA LYS A 94 -11.82 10.27 15.85
C LYS A 94 -11.36 10.80 14.50
N TYR A 95 -10.06 11.06 14.35
CA TYR A 95 -9.53 11.66 13.12
C TYR A 95 -8.83 10.67 12.20
N PHE A 96 -8.54 9.44 12.64
CA PHE A 96 -7.83 8.44 11.83
C PHE A 96 -8.49 8.26 10.48
N PHE A 97 -9.79 7.95 10.44
CA PHE A 97 -10.51 7.71 9.18
C PHE A 97 -10.76 8.98 8.34
N ILE A 98 -10.68 10.16 8.95
CA ILE A 98 -10.94 11.44 8.26
C ILE A 98 -9.65 12.04 7.68
N ILE A 99 -8.49 11.75 8.30
CA ILE A 99 -7.20 12.32 7.91
C ILE A 99 -6.28 11.25 7.33
N GLY A 100 -6.11 10.12 8.02
CA GLY A 100 -5.13 9.07 7.69
C GLY A 100 -5.33 8.51 6.28
N PRO A 101 -6.38 7.70 6.02
CA PRO A 101 -6.65 7.19 4.69
C PRO A 101 -6.80 8.31 3.66
N PRO A 102 -7.58 9.40 3.88
CA PRO A 102 -7.68 10.48 2.91
C PRO A 102 -6.38 11.16 2.50
N ALA A 103 -5.36 11.25 3.37
CA ALA A 103 -4.11 11.92 3.06
C ALA A 103 -3.04 10.98 2.46
N LEU A 104 -3.14 9.66 2.69
CA LEU A 104 -2.06 8.72 2.39
C LEU A 104 -1.67 8.69 0.90
N VAL A 105 -2.59 8.34 0.01
CA VAL A 105 -2.31 8.27 -1.43
C VAL A 105 -2.21 9.66 -2.08
N PRO A 106 -3.21 10.56 -1.97
CA PRO A 106 -3.20 11.81 -2.73
C PRO A 106 -2.14 12.82 -2.28
N LEU A 107 -1.64 12.74 -1.04
CA LEU A 107 -0.64 13.68 -0.53
C LEU A 107 0.70 12.98 -0.28
N TYR A 108 0.74 12.01 0.65
CA TYR A 108 2.00 11.42 1.09
C TYR A 108 2.68 10.61 -0.01
N PHE A 109 2.02 9.58 -0.53
CA PHE A 109 2.57 8.76 -1.60
C PHE A 109 2.77 9.58 -2.87
N GLN A 110 1.83 10.46 -3.22
CA GLN A 110 1.96 11.33 -4.38
C GLN A 110 3.25 12.17 -4.34
N TRP A 111 3.67 12.67 -3.18
CA TRP A 111 4.98 13.32 -3.03
C TRP A 111 6.12 12.30 -3.01
N TYR A 112 5.99 11.25 -2.18
CA TYR A 112 7.08 10.32 -1.90
C TYR A 112 7.51 9.50 -3.12
N ILE A 113 6.58 9.14 -4.02
CA ILE A 113 6.93 8.40 -5.24
C ILE A 113 7.84 9.21 -6.17
N PHE A 114 7.61 10.53 -6.30
CA PHE A 114 8.46 11.41 -7.11
C PHE A 114 9.82 11.60 -6.44
N TYR A 115 9.83 11.84 -5.13
CA TYR A 115 11.07 11.87 -4.35
C TYR A 115 11.87 10.58 -4.53
N PHE A 116 11.23 9.42 -4.39
CA PHE A 116 11.86 8.10 -4.50
C PHE A 116 12.51 7.89 -5.87
N VAL A 117 11.79 8.12 -6.98
CA VAL A 117 12.34 7.85 -8.31
C VAL A 117 13.49 8.79 -8.67
N VAL A 118 13.44 10.05 -8.23
CA VAL A 118 14.52 11.02 -8.47
C VAL A 118 15.76 10.65 -7.63
N GLN A 119 15.58 10.41 -6.33
CA GLN A 119 16.69 10.09 -5.43
C GLN A 119 17.36 8.76 -5.77
N ARG A 120 16.57 7.74 -6.15
CA ARG A 120 17.07 6.41 -6.53
C ARG A 120 17.40 6.30 -8.03
N LYS A 121 17.32 7.40 -8.79
CA LYS A 121 17.60 7.46 -10.24
C LYS A 121 16.83 6.40 -11.05
N GLN A 122 15.58 6.14 -10.70
CA GLN A 122 14.70 5.15 -11.34
C GLN A 122 14.04 5.75 -12.60
N TRP A 123 14.85 6.10 -13.60
CA TRP A 123 14.39 6.84 -14.79
C TRP A 123 13.38 6.09 -15.65
N VAL A 124 13.49 4.76 -15.72
CA VAL A 124 12.53 3.93 -16.45
C VAL A 124 11.15 3.98 -15.78
N ASP A 125 11.10 3.92 -14.45
CA ASP A 125 9.83 4.03 -13.73
C ASP A 125 9.28 5.45 -13.78
N LEU A 126 10.14 6.48 -13.72
CA LEU A 126 9.72 7.86 -13.92
C LEU A 126 9.09 8.04 -15.32
N ALA A 127 9.70 7.50 -16.38
CA ALA A 127 9.15 7.56 -17.72
C ALA A 127 7.75 6.91 -17.79
N TRP A 128 7.59 5.68 -17.28
CA TRP A 128 6.28 5.02 -17.21
C TRP A 128 5.26 5.83 -16.40
N MET A 129 5.66 6.33 -15.24
CA MET A 129 4.82 7.16 -14.38
C MET A 129 4.38 8.45 -15.09
N LEU A 130 5.26 9.13 -15.82
CA LEU A 130 4.91 10.35 -16.57
C LEU A 130 3.91 10.08 -17.69
N THR A 131 3.96 8.91 -18.34
CA THR A 131 2.96 8.56 -19.36
C THR A 131 1.54 8.49 -18.78
N PHE A 132 1.37 8.10 -17.51
CA PHE A 132 0.08 8.17 -16.83
C PHE A 132 -0.42 9.62 -16.74
N TYR A 133 0.41 10.53 -16.24
CA TYR A 133 0.03 11.93 -16.03
C TYR A 133 -0.22 12.65 -17.37
N ILE A 134 0.60 12.39 -18.39
CA ILE A 134 0.41 12.90 -19.74
C ILE A 134 -0.93 12.40 -20.31
N ARG A 135 -1.18 11.08 -20.27
CA ARG A 135 -2.43 10.50 -20.76
C ARG A 135 -3.63 11.08 -20.01
N PHE A 136 -3.56 11.15 -18.68
CA PHE A 136 -4.62 11.69 -17.83
C PHE A 136 -4.91 13.15 -18.18
N PHE A 137 -3.86 13.97 -18.32
CA PHE A 137 -3.99 15.37 -18.72
C PHE A 137 -4.64 15.50 -20.11
N LEU A 138 -4.09 14.84 -21.14
CA LEU A 138 -4.59 14.93 -22.51
C LEU A 138 -6.04 14.44 -22.64
N THR A 139 -6.43 13.43 -21.86
CA THR A 139 -7.79 12.87 -21.89
C THR A 139 -8.82 13.84 -21.30
N TYR A 140 -8.50 14.46 -20.16
CA TYR A 140 -9.50 15.19 -19.37
C TYR A 140 -9.39 16.72 -19.51
N PHE A 141 -8.27 17.26 -19.98
CA PHE A 141 -8.06 18.71 -20.12
C PHE A 141 -9.08 19.40 -21.03
N PRO A 142 -9.40 18.87 -22.23
CA PRO A 142 -10.37 19.52 -23.11
C PRO A 142 -11.78 19.65 -22.51
N LEU A 143 -12.12 18.76 -21.56
CA LEU A 143 -13.46 18.68 -20.96
C LEU A 143 -13.57 19.46 -19.66
N LEU A 144 -12.52 19.44 -18.84
CA LEU A 144 -12.59 19.86 -17.44
C LEU A 144 -11.74 21.12 -17.15
N GLY A 145 -10.85 21.49 -18.07
CA GLY A 145 -9.83 22.52 -17.84
C GLY A 145 -8.92 22.18 -16.64
N VAL A 146 -8.10 23.15 -16.22
CA VAL A 146 -7.11 22.94 -15.15
C VAL A 146 -7.77 22.57 -13.81
N LYS A 147 -8.75 23.35 -13.37
CA LYS A 147 -9.42 23.15 -12.07
C LYS A 147 -10.13 21.79 -12.00
N GLY A 148 -10.81 21.41 -13.08
CA GLY A 148 -11.56 20.16 -13.10
C GLY A 148 -10.65 18.92 -13.19
N ILE A 149 -9.51 18.97 -13.88
CA ILE A 149 -8.52 17.87 -13.83
C ILE A 149 -7.98 17.68 -12.42
N LEU A 150 -7.56 18.78 -11.76
CA LEU A 150 -7.02 18.71 -10.40
C LEU A 150 -8.06 18.16 -9.43
N GLY A 151 -9.31 18.63 -9.54
CA GLY A 151 -10.44 18.13 -8.77
C GLY A 151 -10.70 16.63 -9.02
N LEU A 152 -10.75 16.21 -10.28
CA LEU A 152 -10.96 14.81 -10.65
C LEU A 152 -9.82 13.92 -10.15
N HIS A 153 -8.57 14.36 -10.31
CA HIS A 153 -7.41 13.62 -9.83
C HIS A 153 -7.46 13.44 -8.32
N LEU A 154 -7.68 14.52 -7.58
CA LEU A 154 -7.78 14.49 -6.13
C LEU A 154 -8.93 13.60 -5.66
N LEU A 155 -10.11 13.70 -6.28
CA LEU A 155 -11.28 12.88 -5.95
C LEU A 155 -11.01 11.39 -6.17
N VAL A 156 -10.46 11.01 -7.33
CA VAL A 156 -10.15 9.61 -7.63
C VAL A 156 -9.10 9.07 -6.67
N ARG A 157 -8.05 9.84 -6.36
CA ARG A 157 -7.02 9.44 -5.39
C ARG A 157 -7.55 9.37 -3.96
N PHE A 158 -8.45 10.26 -3.57
CA PHE A 158 -9.11 10.22 -2.26
C PHE A 158 -9.91 8.93 -2.10
N ILE A 159 -10.75 8.58 -3.08
CA ILE A 159 -11.56 7.34 -3.05
C ILE A 159 -10.63 6.12 -3.04
N GLU A 160 -9.62 6.10 -3.91
CA GLU A 160 -8.62 5.03 -3.97
C GLU A 160 -7.90 4.86 -2.63
N SER A 161 -7.52 5.96 -1.96
CA SER A 161 -6.77 5.93 -0.72
C SER A 161 -7.56 5.28 0.43
N ASN A 162 -8.84 5.64 0.57
CA ASN A 162 -9.71 5.06 1.59
C ASN A 162 -9.89 3.55 1.37
N TRP A 163 -10.15 3.17 0.13
CA TRP A 163 -10.28 1.77 -0.25
C TRP A 163 -8.97 0.99 -0.05
N PHE A 164 -7.84 1.55 -0.49
CA PHE A 164 -6.52 0.95 -0.35
C PHE A 164 -6.16 0.68 1.11
N VAL A 165 -6.33 1.65 2.00
CA VAL A 165 -6.07 1.46 3.43
C VAL A 165 -7.00 0.43 4.03
N TRP A 166 -8.29 0.45 3.71
CA TRP A 166 -9.22 -0.53 4.24
C TRP A 166 -8.85 -1.96 3.82
N ILE A 167 -8.51 -2.18 2.55
CA ILE A 167 -8.12 -3.50 2.06
C ILE A 167 -6.79 -3.97 2.63
N THR A 168 -5.76 -3.15 2.54
CA THR A 168 -4.40 -3.59 2.90
C THR A 168 -4.19 -3.68 4.41
N GLN A 169 -4.97 -2.96 5.21
CA GLN A 169 -4.72 -2.87 6.65
C GLN A 169 -5.69 -3.69 7.51
N MET A 170 -6.84 -4.14 6.97
CA MET A 170 -7.82 -4.91 7.77
C MET A 170 -7.26 -6.24 8.29
N ASN A 171 -6.24 -6.79 7.64
CA ASN A 171 -5.60 -8.05 8.01
C ASN A 171 -4.38 -7.87 8.95
N HIS A 172 -3.88 -6.64 9.10
CA HIS A 172 -2.63 -6.34 9.81
C HIS A 172 -2.82 -5.48 11.05
N ILE A 173 -3.58 -4.37 10.96
CA ILE A 173 -3.79 -3.46 12.10
C ILE A 173 -4.44 -4.16 13.31
N PRO A 174 -5.39 -5.11 13.15
CA PRO A 174 -5.94 -5.84 14.28
C PRO A 174 -4.93 -6.78 14.98
N MET A 175 -3.83 -7.12 14.29
CA MET A 175 -2.81 -8.04 14.77
C MET A 175 -1.77 -7.32 15.64
N HIS A 176 -0.92 -8.10 16.31
CA HIS A 176 0.10 -7.53 17.19
C HIS A 176 1.14 -6.74 16.38
N ILE A 177 1.39 -5.49 16.80
CA ILE A 177 2.44 -4.61 16.26
C ILE A 177 3.41 -4.31 17.39
N ASP A 178 4.69 -4.64 17.19
CA ASP A 178 5.72 -4.53 18.22
C ASP A 178 7.12 -4.32 17.63
N TYR A 179 8.13 -4.17 18.49
CA TYR A 179 9.53 -4.23 18.08
C TYR A 179 9.96 -5.69 17.80
N ASP A 180 11.02 -5.87 17.03
CA ASP A 180 11.48 -7.23 16.66
C ASP A 180 11.90 -8.03 17.90
N LYS A 181 11.25 -9.17 18.09
CA LYS A 181 11.53 -10.14 19.16
C LYS A 181 12.40 -11.30 18.69
N ASN A 182 12.94 -11.23 17.47
CA ASN A 182 13.73 -12.29 16.83
C ASN A 182 12.97 -13.62 16.71
N VAL A 183 11.64 -13.54 16.54
CA VAL A 183 10.80 -14.70 16.21
C VAL A 183 11.13 -15.19 14.80
N ASP A 184 11.01 -16.49 14.57
CA ASP A 184 11.22 -17.10 13.26
C ASP A 184 10.27 -16.52 12.20
N TRP A 185 10.65 -16.64 10.93
CA TRP A 185 9.91 -16.00 9.84
C TRP A 185 8.47 -16.50 9.73
N PHE A 186 8.23 -17.80 9.85
CA PHE A 186 6.91 -18.40 9.69
C PHE A 186 5.95 -17.92 10.79
N SER A 187 6.38 -18.02 12.05
CA SER A 187 5.60 -17.53 13.19
C SER A 187 5.38 -16.02 13.12
N THR A 188 6.35 -15.25 12.61
CA THR A 188 6.18 -13.80 12.40
C THR A 188 5.04 -13.52 11.41
N GLN A 189 4.98 -14.22 10.28
CA GLN A 189 3.90 -14.02 9.31
C GLN A 189 2.53 -14.32 9.93
N LEU A 190 2.40 -15.45 10.64
CA LEU A 190 1.14 -15.85 11.28
C LEU A 190 0.68 -14.90 12.39
N GLN A 191 1.60 -14.33 13.16
CA GLN A 191 1.26 -13.39 14.25
C GLN A 191 0.89 -12.00 13.73
N ALA A 192 1.39 -11.62 12.55
CA ALA A 192 1.21 -10.30 11.95
C ALA A 192 0.04 -10.23 10.97
N THR A 193 -0.56 -11.36 10.61
CA THR A 193 -1.63 -11.46 9.60
C THR A 193 -2.82 -12.23 10.15
N CYS A 194 -4.02 -11.86 9.70
CA CYS A 194 -5.22 -12.68 9.85
C CYS A 194 -5.99 -12.74 8.53
N ASN A 195 -6.84 -13.75 8.38
CA ASN A 195 -7.77 -13.82 7.26
C ASN A 195 -9.10 -13.15 7.61
N VAL A 196 -9.78 -12.67 6.57
CA VAL A 196 -11.13 -12.11 6.64
C VAL A 196 -12.08 -13.08 5.95
N HIS A 197 -13.33 -13.14 6.43
CA HIS A 197 -14.35 -14.08 5.96
C HIS A 197 -14.39 -14.20 4.42
N GLN A 198 -14.32 -15.43 3.92
CA GLN A 198 -14.37 -15.72 2.48
C GLN A 198 -15.78 -15.46 1.93
N SER A 199 -15.87 -14.72 0.82
CA SER A 199 -17.11 -14.60 0.06
C SER A 199 -16.79 -14.09 -1.35
N LEU A 200 -17.67 -14.35 -2.32
CA LEU A 200 -17.51 -13.83 -3.68
C LEU A 200 -17.28 -12.32 -3.71
N PHE A 201 -17.96 -11.58 -2.82
CA PHE A 201 -17.78 -10.14 -2.71
C PHE A 201 -16.39 -9.78 -2.15
N ASN A 202 -15.96 -10.38 -1.03
CA ASN A 202 -14.67 -10.07 -0.42
C ASN A 202 -13.50 -10.46 -1.33
N ASP A 203 -13.60 -11.60 -1.99
CA ASP A 203 -12.57 -12.10 -2.91
C ASP A 203 -12.40 -11.16 -4.12
N TRP A 204 -13.51 -10.64 -4.68
CA TRP A 204 -13.48 -9.67 -5.77
C TRP A 204 -13.04 -8.27 -5.31
N PHE A 205 -13.58 -7.79 -4.19
CA PHE A 205 -13.39 -6.43 -3.71
C PHE A 205 -11.98 -6.19 -3.18
N SER A 206 -11.42 -7.17 -2.45
CA SER A 206 -10.04 -7.14 -1.94
C SER A 206 -9.01 -7.68 -2.93
N GLY A 207 -9.47 -8.30 -4.01
CA GLY A 207 -8.57 -9.01 -4.91
C GLY A 207 -7.88 -10.20 -4.25
N HIS A 208 -8.61 -10.94 -3.41
CA HIS A 208 -8.17 -12.08 -2.59
C HIS A 208 -7.19 -11.73 -1.45
N LEU A 209 -6.97 -10.45 -1.14
CA LEU A 209 -6.19 -10.03 0.03
C LEU A 209 -6.92 -10.28 1.35
N ASN A 210 -8.17 -10.75 1.33
CA ASN A 210 -8.80 -11.35 2.50
C ASN A 210 -8.09 -12.63 2.99
N PHE A 211 -7.21 -13.24 2.19
CA PHE A 211 -6.37 -14.40 2.53
C PHE A 211 -4.92 -13.98 2.81
N GLN A 212 -4.72 -13.14 3.83
CA GLN A 212 -3.42 -12.53 4.09
C GLN A 212 -2.39 -13.53 4.65
N ILE A 213 -2.84 -14.58 5.34
CA ILE A 213 -1.95 -15.64 5.85
C ILE A 213 -1.28 -16.35 4.68
N GLU A 214 -2.08 -16.87 3.74
CA GLU A 214 -1.60 -17.59 2.56
C GLU A 214 -0.78 -16.67 1.66
N HIS A 215 -1.20 -15.41 1.52
CA HIS A 215 -0.48 -14.41 0.77
C HIS A 215 0.94 -14.16 1.33
N HIS A 216 1.09 -14.06 2.64
CA HIS A 216 2.40 -13.83 3.26
C HIS A 216 3.30 -15.06 3.25
N LEU A 217 2.71 -16.25 3.40
CA LEU A 217 3.45 -17.51 3.40
C LEU A 217 3.87 -17.93 1.99
N PHE A 218 3.02 -17.69 1.00
CA PHE A 218 3.21 -18.12 -0.39
C PHE A 218 2.98 -16.98 -1.39
N PRO A 219 3.75 -15.89 -1.32
CA PRO A 219 3.47 -14.67 -2.08
C PRO A 219 3.51 -14.89 -3.60
N THR A 220 4.31 -15.85 -4.09
CA THR A 220 4.41 -16.17 -5.52
C THR A 220 3.27 -17.06 -6.02
N MET A 221 2.39 -17.55 -5.14
CA MET A 221 1.25 -18.37 -5.53
C MET A 221 0.19 -17.51 -6.22
N PRO A 222 -0.40 -17.94 -7.35
CA PRO A 222 -1.52 -17.23 -7.95
C PRO A 222 -2.69 -17.11 -6.96
N ARG A 223 -3.18 -15.89 -6.75
CA ARG A 223 -4.17 -15.59 -5.70
C ARG A 223 -5.50 -16.34 -5.77
N HIS A 224 -5.88 -16.82 -6.95
CA HIS A 224 -7.07 -17.66 -7.13
C HIS A 224 -6.94 -19.05 -6.49
N ASN A 225 -5.76 -19.39 -5.95
CA ASN A 225 -5.49 -20.60 -5.18
C ASN A 225 -5.41 -20.37 -3.67
N TYR A 226 -5.48 -19.13 -3.16
CA TYR A 226 -5.36 -18.88 -1.71
C TYR A 226 -6.46 -19.52 -0.87
N TRP A 227 -7.65 -19.73 -1.46
CA TRP A 227 -8.81 -20.27 -0.74
C TRP A 227 -8.92 -21.80 -0.81
N LYS A 228 -8.09 -22.45 -1.63
CA LYS A 228 -8.16 -23.89 -1.93
C LYS A 228 -7.31 -24.69 -0.95
#